data_AF-A0A1Q7TGQ3-F1
#
_entry.id   AF-A0A1Q7TGQ3-F1
#
_cell.length_a   1.000
_cell.length_b   1.000
_cell.length_c   1.000
_cell.angle_alpha   90.00
_cell.angle_beta   90.00
_cell.angle_gamma   90.00
#
_symmetry.space_group_name_H-M   'P 1'
#
loop_
_entity.id
_entity.type
_entity.pdbx_description
1 polymer ?
#
loop_
_entity_poly.entity_id
_entity_poly.type
_entity_poly.pdbx_seq_one_letter_code
_entity_poly.pdbx_strand_id
1 'polypeptide(L)'
;MLSKRIHATWFGIHFFLITAVCFAGIFSLIAEGATILPSALDKYARKAELTAAFVLGKEAAASSTVRQGIATYLHAAGIQAGYSFFAPNIPSYHKLIFELYHEDGRVEYESPHVSGNAAALRLASLLDRLADNRYEPLREVVVKMLAFSVWQERPDVKKIRATFGAVNAPDISDFEHGKGESFQPMFSYDFSLREGQKR
;
A
#
# COMPACT_ATOMS: atom_id res chain seq x y z
N MET A 1 32.55 30.68 23.52
CA MET A 1 31.07 30.75 23.70
C MET A 1 30.29 30.54 22.39
N LEU A 2 30.77 31.04 21.24
CA LEU A 2 30.09 30.92 19.95
C LEU A 2 29.89 29.46 19.47
N SER A 3 30.91 28.60 19.59
CA SER A 3 30.82 27.18 19.22
C SER A 3 29.71 26.43 19.97
N LYS A 4 29.60 26.63 21.29
CA LYS A 4 28.52 26.03 22.11
C LYS A 4 27.12 26.46 21.65
N ARG A 5 26.96 27.73 21.25
CA ARG A 5 25.70 28.25 20.70
C ARG A 5 25.37 27.60 19.37
N ILE A 6 26.34 27.46 18.48
CA ILE A 6 26.16 26.80 17.18
C ILE A 6 25.72 25.34 17.36
N HIS A 7 26.35 24.61 18.27
CA HIS A 7 25.98 23.21 18.55
C HIS A 7 24.58 23.12 19.15
N ALA A 8 24.23 24.02 20.07
CA ALA A 8 22.89 24.09 20.65
C ALA A 8 21.82 24.40 19.58
N THR A 9 22.12 25.30 18.64
CA THR A 9 21.22 25.60 17.51
C THR A 9 21.04 24.37 16.62
N TRP A 10 22.12 23.69 16.23
CA TRP A 10 22.03 22.47 15.42
C TRP A 10 21.28 21.35 16.12
N PHE A 11 21.51 21.17 17.41
CA PHE A 11 20.77 20.24 18.25
C PHE A 11 19.27 20.59 18.25
N GLY A 12 18.93 21.87 18.46
CA GLY A 12 17.55 22.34 18.41
C GLY A 12 16.87 22.09 17.05
N ILE A 13 17.56 22.39 15.95
CA ILE A 13 17.07 22.14 14.58
C ILE A 13 16.84 20.65 14.36
N HIS A 14 17.79 19.81 14.76
CA HIS A 14 17.68 18.36 14.62
C HIS A 14 16.45 17.80 15.37
N PHE A 15 16.30 18.16 16.65
CA PHE A 15 15.17 17.73 17.47
C PHE A 15 13.84 18.25 16.94
N PHE A 16 13.81 19.50 16.46
CA PHE A 16 12.63 20.06 15.83
C PHE A 16 12.21 19.26 14.59
N LEU A 17 13.17 18.91 13.72
CA LEU A 17 12.90 18.13 12.51
C LEU A 17 12.42 16.70 12.84
N ILE A 18 13.05 16.02 13.80
CA ILE A 18 12.58 14.71 14.28
C ILE A 18 11.14 14.81 14.79
N THR A 19 10.87 15.83 15.61
CA THR A 19 9.55 16.02 16.20
C THR A 19 8.49 16.28 15.12
N ALA A 20 8.80 17.10 14.12
CA ALA A 20 7.92 17.35 12.99
C ALA A 20 7.65 16.08 12.16
N VAL A 21 8.67 15.25 11.91
CA VAL A 21 8.50 13.96 11.22
C VAL A 21 7.62 13.00 12.03
N CYS A 22 7.84 12.89 13.34
CA CYS A 22 7.04 12.05 14.22
C CYS A 22 5.58 12.52 14.30
N PHE A 23 5.34 13.83 14.43
CA PHE A 23 3.99 14.38 14.45
C PHE A 23 3.27 14.21 13.13
N ALA A 24 3.94 14.40 11.99
CA ALA A 24 3.34 14.11 10.69
C ALA A 24 2.84 12.66 10.63
N GLY A 25 3.64 11.69 11.11
CA GLY A 25 3.25 10.29 11.16
C GLY A 25 2.06 10.02 12.10
N ILE A 26 2.10 10.55 13.33
CA ILE A 26 1.03 10.36 14.32
C ILE A 26 -0.28 10.97 13.81
N PHE A 27 -0.25 12.19 13.30
CA PHE A 27 -1.46 12.84 12.80
C PHE A 27 -2.03 12.17 11.55
N SER A 28 -1.17 11.61 10.70
CA SER A 28 -1.59 10.78 9.57
C SER A 28 -2.37 9.54 10.06
N LEU A 29 -1.82 8.79 11.02
CA LEU A 29 -2.49 7.61 11.62
C LEU A 29 -3.84 7.95 12.26
N ILE A 30 -3.92 9.06 12.99
CA ILE A 30 -5.18 9.51 13.60
C ILE A 30 -6.17 9.90 12.50
N ALA A 31 -5.73 10.66 11.49
CA ALA A 31 -6.59 11.11 10.39
C ALA A 31 -7.06 9.99 9.45
N GLU A 32 -6.45 8.81 9.55
CA GLU A 32 -6.82 7.58 8.84
C GLU A 32 -7.67 6.64 9.72
N GLY A 33 -7.95 7.00 10.98
CA GLY A 33 -8.73 6.15 11.90
C GLY A 33 -7.97 4.94 12.43
N ALA A 34 -6.64 4.88 12.22
CA ALA A 34 -5.79 3.75 12.62
C ALA A 34 -5.40 3.77 14.11
N THR A 35 -6.11 4.54 14.96
CA THR A 35 -5.80 4.70 16.39
C THR A 35 -7.06 4.60 17.25
N ILE A 36 -6.89 4.36 18.56
CA ILE A 36 -7.99 4.31 19.54
C ILE A 36 -8.66 5.67 19.82
N LEU A 37 -8.20 6.75 19.16
CA LEU A 37 -8.71 8.09 19.40
C LEU A 37 -10.08 8.29 18.72
N PRO A 38 -10.97 9.14 19.29
CA PRO A 38 -12.28 9.37 18.70
C PRO A 38 -12.20 9.99 17.30
N SER A 39 -13.07 9.54 16.38
CA SER A 39 -13.17 10.05 15.00
C SER A 39 -13.49 11.55 14.89
N ALA A 40 -13.99 12.16 15.96
CA ALA A 40 -14.13 13.61 16.06
C ALA A 40 -12.79 14.35 15.88
N LEU A 41 -11.65 13.68 16.12
CA LEU A 41 -10.31 14.23 15.99
C LEU A 41 -9.75 14.15 14.56
N ASP A 42 -10.31 13.33 13.67
CA ASP A 42 -9.74 13.06 12.33
C ASP A 42 -9.54 14.33 11.52
N LYS A 43 -10.52 15.23 11.55
CA LYS A 43 -10.46 16.53 10.84
C LYS A 43 -9.36 17.44 11.39
N TYR A 44 -9.12 17.39 12.70
CA TYR A 44 -8.06 18.16 13.34
C TYR A 44 -6.70 17.53 13.08
N ALA A 45 -6.61 16.21 13.16
CA ALA A 45 -5.42 15.45 12.83
C ALA A 45 -5.01 15.68 11.37
N ARG A 46 -5.93 15.65 10.41
CA ARG A 46 -5.64 15.93 9.00
C ARG A 46 -5.06 17.32 8.78
N LYS A 47 -5.56 18.33 9.50
CA LYS A 47 -4.99 19.69 9.45
C LYS A 47 -3.58 19.74 10.07
N ALA A 48 -3.38 19.04 11.17
CA ALA A 48 -2.09 19.00 11.85
C ALA A 48 -1.03 18.22 11.04
N GLU A 49 -1.43 17.15 10.35
CA GLU A 49 -0.62 16.41 9.37
C GLU A 49 -0.16 17.35 8.24
N LEU A 50 -1.08 18.06 7.60
CA LEU A 50 -0.76 19.02 6.53
C LEU A 50 0.18 20.13 7.02
N THR A 51 -0.03 20.61 8.25
CA THR A 51 0.86 21.61 8.85
C THR A 51 2.27 21.06 9.06
N ALA A 52 2.40 19.83 9.57
CA ALA A 52 3.68 19.18 9.74
C ALA A 52 4.36 18.89 8.38
N ALA A 53 3.60 18.48 7.37
CA ALA A 53 4.08 18.27 6.00
C ALA A 53 4.60 19.57 5.37
N PHE A 54 3.91 20.69 5.59
CA PHE A 54 4.34 22.02 5.17
C PHE A 54 5.67 22.43 5.84
N VAL A 55 5.79 22.23 7.17
CA VAL A 55 7.04 22.50 7.92
C VAL A 55 8.21 21.69 7.39
N LEU A 56 7.97 20.46 6.95
CA LEU A 56 8.98 19.59 6.34
C LEU A 56 9.25 19.91 4.86
N GLY A 57 8.62 20.95 4.31
CA GLY A 57 8.77 21.36 2.91
C GLY A 57 8.19 20.36 1.91
N LYS A 58 7.33 19.42 2.33
CA LYS A 58 6.74 18.40 1.45
C LYS A 58 5.77 18.99 0.41
N GLU A 59 5.11 20.08 0.77
CA GLU A 59 4.19 20.84 -0.11
C GLU A 59 4.91 21.69 -1.18
N ALA A 60 6.22 21.92 -1.03
CA ALA A 60 6.98 22.68 -2.02
C ALA A 60 7.28 21.82 -3.27
N ALA A 61 7.43 22.46 -4.44
CA ALA A 61 7.81 21.77 -5.66
C ALA A 61 9.10 20.93 -5.48
N ALA A 62 9.20 19.79 -6.17
CA ALA A 62 10.35 18.89 -6.05
C ALA A 62 11.70 19.54 -6.44
N SER A 63 11.66 20.60 -7.25
CA SER A 63 12.80 21.43 -7.63
C SER A 63 13.19 22.50 -6.60
N SER A 64 12.43 22.64 -5.51
CA SER A 64 12.72 23.62 -4.46
C SER A 64 13.99 23.25 -3.69
N THR A 65 14.95 24.17 -3.67
CA THR A 65 16.22 24.02 -2.93
C THR A 65 15.98 23.79 -1.44
N VAL A 66 14.95 24.41 -0.86
CA VAL A 66 14.59 24.23 0.56
C VAL A 66 14.11 22.80 0.83
N ARG A 67 13.22 22.27 -0.01
CA ARG A 67 12.73 20.89 0.09
C ARG A 67 13.88 19.89 -0.07
N GLN A 68 14.74 20.10 -1.06
CA GLN A 68 15.89 19.24 -1.31
C GLN A 68 16.90 19.26 -0.16
N GLY A 69 17.16 20.44 0.42
CA GLY A 69 18.04 20.59 1.57
C GLY A 69 17.53 19.86 2.81
N ILE A 70 16.25 20.04 3.14
CA ILE A 70 15.59 19.33 4.25
C ILE A 70 15.61 17.82 3.98
N ALA A 71 15.19 17.37 2.80
CA ALA A 71 15.15 15.95 2.45
C ALA A 71 16.53 15.29 2.53
N THR A 72 17.57 15.96 2.01
CA THR A 72 18.96 15.49 2.08
C THR A 72 19.42 15.36 3.52
N TYR A 73 19.13 16.36 4.36
CA TYR A 73 19.48 16.31 5.77
C TYR A 73 18.76 15.17 6.50
N LEU A 74 17.44 15.04 6.33
CA LEU A 74 16.66 13.97 6.98
C LEU A 74 17.15 12.58 6.57
N HIS A 75 17.54 12.41 5.30
CA HIS A 75 18.13 11.18 4.78
C HIS A 75 19.49 10.90 5.42
N ALA A 76 20.40 11.89 5.43
CA ALA A 76 21.72 11.75 6.04
C ALA A 76 21.67 11.48 7.55
N ALA A 77 20.69 12.07 8.24
CA ALA A 77 20.47 11.88 9.67
C ALA A 77 19.65 10.62 10.00
N GLY A 78 19.13 9.89 9.01
CA GLY A 78 18.37 8.66 9.21
C GLY A 78 16.97 8.85 9.81
N ILE A 79 16.40 10.05 9.72
CA ILE A 79 15.13 10.45 10.37
C ILE A 79 14.04 10.81 9.35
N GLN A 80 14.13 10.22 8.16
CA GLN A 80 13.18 10.42 7.06
C GLN A 80 11.75 9.93 7.37
N ALA A 81 11.60 9.04 8.36
CA ALA A 81 10.33 8.52 8.85
C ALA A 81 10.34 8.46 10.39
N GLY A 82 9.19 8.68 11.02
CA GLY A 82 9.05 8.60 12.47
C GLY A 82 9.01 7.14 12.95
N TYR A 83 9.32 6.91 14.22
CA TYR A 83 9.26 5.58 14.85
C TYR A 83 7.86 4.92 14.81
N SER A 84 6.81 5.69 14.49
CA SER A 84 5.46 5.19 14.21
C SER A 84 5.41 4.24 13.00
N PHE A 85 6.44 4.19 12.16
CA PHE A 85 6.60 3.20 11.09
C PHE A 85 6.66 1.75 11.62
N PHE A 86 6.94 1.55 12.91
CA PHE A 86 6.96 0.23 13.57
C PHE A 86 5.65 -0.12 14.29
N ALA A 87 4.64 0.76 14.28
CA ALA A 87 3.28 0.38 14.68
C ALA A 87 2.65 -0.42 13.52
N PRO A 88 2.00 -1.56 13.77
CA PRO A 88 1.48 -2.43 12.72
C PRO A 88 0.21 -1.81 12.10
N ASN A 89 0.35 -0.70 11.37
CA ASN A 89 -0.59 -0.38 10.32
C ASN A 89 -0.25 -1.34 9.18
N ILE A 90 -0.90 -2.51 9.14
CA ILE A 90 -0.70 -3.46 8.04
C ILE A 90 -1.11 -2.70 6.78
N PRO A 91 -0.16 -2.34 5.89
CA PRO A 91 -0.52 -1.61 4.68
C PRO A 91 -1.55 -2.44 3.94
N SER A 92 -2.58 -1.77 3.41
CA SER A 92 -3.50 -2.41 2.48
C SER A 92 -2.69 -3.13 1.41
N TYR A 93 -2.84 -4.45 1.31
CA TYR A 93 -2.10 -5.24 0.32
C TYR A 93 -3.01 -5.56 -0.86
N HIS A 94 -2.42 -5.77 -2.03
CA HIS A 94 -3.21 -6.11 -3.20
C HIS A 94 -3.38 -7.62 -3.34
N LYS A 95 -4.60 -8.03 -3.66
CA LYS A 95 -4.96 -9.44 -3.89
C LYS A 95 -5.56 -9.61 -5.27
N LEU A 96 -5.20 -10.72 -5.90
CA LEU A 96 -5.83 -11.21 -7.12
C LEU A 96 -6.63 -12.46 -6.79
N ILE A 97 -7.90 -12.49 -7.18
CA ILE A 97 -8.82 -13.61 -7.00
C ILE A 97 -9.23 -14.11 -8.37
N PHE A 98 -9.12 -15.42 -8.60
CA PHE A 98 -9.63 -16.09 -9.79
C PHE A 98 -10.95 -16.79 -9.45
N GLU A 99 -11.99 -16.48 -10.20
CA GLU A 99 -13.22 -17.25 -10.25
C GLU A 99 -13.15 -18.20 -11.45
N LEU A 100 -13.09 -19.50 -11.15
CA LEU A 100 -12.98 -20.57 -12.13
C LEU A 100 -14.38 -21.11 -12.42
N TYR A 101 -14.86 -20.93 -13.63
CA TYR A 101 -16.17 -21.42 -14.09
C TYR A 101 -15.96 -22.74 -14.84
N HIS A 102 -16.47 -23.81 -14.25
CA HIS A 102 -16.40 -25.18 -14.76
C HIS A 102 -17.53 -25.48 -15.75
N GLU A 103 -17.39 -26.53 -16.55
CA GLU A 103 -18.41 -26.95 -17.52
C GLU A 103 -19.72 -27.42 -16.85
N ASP A 104 -19.63 -27.94 -15.63
CA ASP A 104 -20.77 -28.40 -14.81
C ASP A 104 -21.53 -27.26 -14.13
N GLY A 105 -21.10 -26.00 -14.33
CA GLY A 105 -21.69 -24.81 -13.72
C GLY A 105 -21.15 -24.49 -12.32
N ARG A 106 -20.19 -25.27 -11.81
CA ARG A 106 -19.51 -24.98 -10.54
C ARG A 106 -18.60 -23.76 -10.68
N VAL A 107 -18.58 -22.93 -9.63
CA VAL A 107 -17.67 -21.79 -9.51
C VAL A 107 -16.73 -22.02 -8.34
N GLU A 108 -15.43 -22.02 -8.59
CA GLU A 108 -14.39 -22.13 -7.57
C GLU A 108 -13.62 -20.82 -7.46
N TYR A 109 -13.26 -20.45 -6.23
CA TYR A 109 -12.48 -19.25 -5.94
C TYR A 109 -11.06 -19.66 -5.56
N GLU A 110 -10.08 -19.11 -6.28
CA GLU A 110 -8.68 -19.45 -6.08
C GLU A 110 -7.80 -18.19 -6.06
N SER A 111 -6.70 -18.25 -5.31
CA SER A 111 -5.64 -17.24 -5.35
C SER A 111 -4.43 -17.81 -6.10
N PRO A 112 -3.61 -16.98 -6.77
CA PRO A 112 -2.50 -17.51 -7.55
C PRO A 112 -1.57 -18.37 -6.68
N HIS A 113 -1.38 -19.62 -7.08
CA HIS A 113 -0.51 -20.54 -6.37
C HIS A 113 0.96 -20.25 -6.70
N VAL A 114 1.84 -20.43 -5.71
CA VAL A 114 3.28 -20.17 -5.86
C VAL A 114 4.08 -21.30 -5.23
N SER A 115 5.19 -21.69 -5.86
CA SER A 115 5.99 -22.85 -5.47
C SER A 115 6.86 -22.65 -4.20
N GLY A 116 6.72 -21.52 -3.50
CA GLY A 116 7.42 -21.27 -2.23
C GLY A 116 7.45 -19.80 -1.80
N ASN A 117 7.99 -19.55 -0.60
CA ASN A 117 7.98 -18.23 0.06
C ASN A 117 8.61 -17.11 -0.78
N ALA A 118 9.72 -17.40 -1.47
CA ALA A 118 10.39 -16.41 -2.31
C ALA A 118 9.58 -16.07 -3.59
N ALA A 119 8.79 -17.03 -4.10
CA ALA A 119 7.87 -16.77 -5.21
C ALA A 119 6.64 -15.98 -4.71
N ALA A 120 6.15 -16.30 -3.51
CA ALA A 120 5.08 -15.54 -2.85
C ALA A 120 5.45 -14.05 -2.69
N LEU A 121 6.66 -13.75 -2.20
CA LEU A 121 7.12 -12.37 -2.03
C LEU A 121 7.21 -11.62 -3.36
N ARG A 122 7.70 -12.28 -4.42
CA ARG A 122 7.78 -11.70 -5.76
C ARG A 122 6.40 -11.41 -6.34
N LEU A 123 5.44 -12.33 -6.14
CA LEU A 123 4.06 -12.15 -6.56
C LEU A 123 3.42 -10.98 -5.80
N ALA A 124 3.56 -10.92 -4.48
CA ALA A 124 3.05 -9.80 -3.69
C ALA A 124 3.59 -8.45 -4.18
N SER A 125 4.91 -8.35 -4.39
CA SER A 125 5.53 -7.14 -4.94
C SER A 125 5.07 -6.80 -6.36
N LEU A 126 4.74 -7.81 -7.18
CA LEU A 126 4.18 -7.60 -8.52
C LEU A 126 2.76 -7.02 -8.43
N LEU A 127 1.91 -7.60 -7.58
CA LEU A 127 0.53 -7.14 -7.38
C LEU A 127 0.52 -5.69 -6.88
N ASP A 128 1.39 -5.32 -5.94
CA ASP A 128 1.47 -3.94 -5.46
C ASP A 128 1.86 -2.95 -6.56
N ARG A 129 2.68 -3.35 -7.53
CA ARG A 129 3.02 -2.51 -8.68
C ARG A 129 1.87 -2.40 -9.68
N LEU A 130 1.07 -3.46 -9.85
CA LEU A 130 -0.07 -3.44 -10.78
C LEU A 130 -1.15 -2.44 -10.36
N ALA A 131 -1.26 -2.11 -9.07
CA ALA A 131 -2.16 -1.09 -8.59
C ALA A 131 -1.85 0.32 -9.13
N ASP A 132 -0.59 0.61 -9.44
CA ASP A 132 -0.16 1.91 -9.95
C ASP A 132 -0.61 2.11 -11.41
N ASN A 133 -1.15 3.30 -11.70
CA ASN A 133 -1.67 3.67 -13.02
C ASN A 133 -0.62 3.62 -14.13
N ARG A 134 0.67 3.73 -13.80
CA ARG A 134 1.77 3.60 -14.77
C ARG A 134 1.83 2.22 -15.42
N TYR A 135 1.28 1.20 -14.76
CA TYR A 135 1.28 -0.17 -15.25
C TYR A 135 -0.06 -0.59 -15.86
N GLU A 136 -1.02 0.33 -16.00
CA GLU A 136 -2.34 0.05 -16.58
C GLU A 136 -2.27 -0.70 -17.93
N PRO A 137 -1.38 -0.32 -18.88
CA PRO A 137 -1.28 -1.03 -20.17
C PRO A 137 -0.80 -2.48 -20.06
N LEU A 138 -0.17 -2.85 -18.95
CA LEU A 138 0.40 -4.18 -18.71
C LEU A 138 -0.49 -5.07 -17.82
N ARG A 139 -1.50 -4.50 -17.15
CA ARG A 139 -2.33 -5.22 -16.17
C ARG A 139 -2.98 -6.45 -16.77
N GLU A 140 -3.70 -6.28 -17.87
CA GLU A 140 -4.41 -7.38 -18.52
C GLU A 140 -3.43 -8.49 -18.95
N VAL A 141 -2.29 -8.13 -19.53
CA VAL A 141 -1.30 -9.11 -20.01
C VAL A 141 -0.71 -9.91 -18.85
N VAL A 142 -0.33 -9.23 -17.76
CA VAL A 142 0.20 -9.90 -16.57
C VAL A 142 -0.85 -10.79 -15.91
N VAL A 143 -2.07 -10.30 -15.75
CA VAL A 143 -3.17 -11.08 -15.17
C VAL A 143 -3.51 -12.27 -16.07
N LYS A 144 -3.47 -12.10 -17.40
CA LYS A 144 -3.66 -13.20 -18.37
C LYS A 144 -2.58 -14.27 -18.24
N MET A 145 -1.32 -13.90 -18.05
CA MET A 145 -0.23 -14.87 -17.82
C MET A 145 -0.46 -15.67 -16.52
N LEU A 146 -0.89 -15.00 -15.45
CA LEU A 146 -1.21 -15.66 -14.18
C LEU A 146 -2.44 -16.58 -14.31
N ALA A 147 -3.50 -16.11 -14.98
CA ALA A 147 -4.69 -16.90 -15.25
C ALA A 147 -4.38 -18.12 -16.13
N PHE A 148 -3.49 -17.98 -17.11
CA PHE A 148 -3.05 -19.09 -17.96
C PHE A 148 -2.32 -20.17 -17.14
N SER A 149 -1.48 -19.78 -16.18
CA SER A 149 -0.82 -20.73 -15.27
C SER A 149 -1.84 -21.56 -14.48
N VAL A 150 -2.89 -20.93 -13.94
CA VAL A 150 -3.98 -21.65 -13.24
C VAL A 150 -4.71 -22.59 -14.18
N TRP A 151 -4.95 -22.15 -15.41
CA TRP A 151 -5.60 -22.98 -16.42
C TRP A 151 -4.80 -24.23 -16.79
N GLN A 152 -3.46 -24.15 -16.81
CA GLN A 152 -2.61 -25.31 -17.07
C GLN A 152 -2.77 -26.39 -15.99
N GLU A 153 -3.06 -25.99 -14.76
CA GLU A 153 -3.29 -26.91 -13.64
C GLU A 153 -4.75 -27.42 -13.58
N ARG A 154 -5.69 -26.69 -14.20
CA ARG A 154 -7.14 -26.96 -14.19
C ARG A 154 -7.74 -26.93 -15.61
N PRO A 155 -7.52 -27.99 -16.42
CA PRO A 155 -7.92 -28.01 -17.82
C PRO A 155 -9.44 -28.11 -18.06
N ASP A 156 -10.20 -28.42 -17.02
CA ASP A 156 -11.67 -28.52 -16.95
C ASP A 156 -12.37 -27.16 -16.84
N VAL A 157 -11.62 -26.09 -16.57
CA VAL A 157 -12.16 -24.72 -16.49
C VAL A 157 -12.47 -24.19 -17.90
N LYS A 158 -13.64 -23.56 -18.06
CA LYS A 158 -14.10 -22.96 -19.35
C LYS A 158 -13.87 -21.45 -19.41
N LYS A 159 -14.02 -20.78 -18.27
CA LYS A 159 -13.87 -19.33 -18.13
C LYS A 159 -13.18 -19.03 -16.80
N ILE A 160 -12.25 -18.08 -16.82
CA ILE A 160 -11.65 -17.51 -15.63
C ILE A 160 -12.01 -16.02 -15.58
N ARG A 161 -12.65 -15.59 -14.49
CA ARG A 161 -12.71 -14.16 -14.16
C ARG A 161 -11.63 -13.85 -13.13
N ALA A 162 -10.76 -12.92 -13.45
CA ALA A 162 -9.73 -12.44 -12.55
C ALA A 162 -10.15 -11.09 -11.97
N THR A 163 -10.28 -11.01 -10.65
CA THR A 163 -10.65 -9.77 -9.93
C THR A 163 -9.48 -9.33 -9.08
N PHE A 164 -8.96 -8.13 -9.36
CA PHE A 164 -7.89 -7.51 -8.59
C PHE A 164 -8.48 -6.43 -7.67
N GLY A 165 -7.97 -6.36 -6.45
CA GLY A 165 -8.42 -5.35 -5.50
C GLY A 165 -7.46 -5.17 -4.32
N ALA A 166 -7.74 -4.14 -3.53
CA ALA A 166 -7.04 -3.88 -2.28
C ALA A 166 -7.74 -4.64 -1.15
N VAL A 167 -6.95 -5.23 -0.26
CA VAL A 167 -7.41 -5.78 1.01
C VAL A 167 -7.08 -4.75 2.08
N ASN A 168 -8.13 -4.19 2.69
CA ASN A 168 -7.99 -3.23 3.76
C ASN A 168 -8.17 -3.96 5.10
N ALA A 169 -7.22 -3.74 6.01
CA ALA A 169 -7.38 -4.17 7.39
C ALA A 169 -8.63 -3.50 8.00
N PRO A 170 -9.35 -4.18 8.89
CA PRO A 170 -10.42 -3.54 9.64
C PRO A 170 -9.83 -2.40 10.48
N ASP A 171 -10.58 -1.31 10.62
CA ASP A 171 -10.26 -0.33 11.66
C ASP A 171 -10.51 -0.96 13.05
N ILE A 172 -10.04 -0.29 14.10
CA ILE A 172 -10.14 -0.81 15.47
C ILE A 172 -11.61 -1.04 15.85
N SER A 173 -12.51 -0.15 15.43
CA SER A 173 -13.93 -0.29 15.74
C SER A 173 -14.53 -1.49 15.02
N ASP A 174 -14.19 -1.72 13.77
CA ASP A 174 -14.63 -2.86 12.97
C ASP A 174 -14.11 -4.18 13.55
N PHE A 175 -12.85 -4.21 14.00
CA PHE A 175 -12.26 -5.37 14.66
C PHE A 175 -12.97 -5.70 16.00
N GLU A 176 -13.29 -4.70 16.82
CA GLU A 176 -14.03 -4.89 18.08
C GLU A 176 -15.43 -5.48 17.86
N HIS A 177 -16.06 -5.18 16.71
CA HIS A 177 -17.35 -5.75 16.32
C HIS A 177 -17.20 -7.08 15.55
N GLY A 178 -16.01 -7.66 15.50
CA GLY A 178 -15.74 -8.96 14.87
C GLY A 178 -15.69 -8.92 13.34
N LYS A 179 -15.55 -7.74 12.72
CA LYS A 179 -15.36 -7.64 11.27
C LYS A 179 -13.90 -7.93 10.92
N GLY A 180 -13.72 -8.71 9.86
CA GLY A 180 -12.41 -9.04 9.30
C GLY A 180 -11.97 -8.07 8.22
N GLU A 181 -10.95 -8.47 7.47
CA GLU A 181 -10.46 -7.75 6.31
C GLU A 181 -11.57 -7.51 5.27
N SER A 182 -11.54 -6.34 4.63
CA SER A 182 -12.46 -6.01 3.55
C SER A 182 -11.72 -6.00 2.20
N PHE A 183 -12.33 -6.62 1.19
CA PHE A 183 -11.80 -6.61 -0.17
C PHE A 183 -12.52 -5.55 -1.00
N GLN A 184 -11.74 -4.61 -1.56
CA GLN A 184 -12.23 -3.56 -2.44
C GLN A 184 -11.80 -3.85 -3.88
N PRO A 185 -12.71 -4.34 -4.75
CA PRO A 185 -12.40 -4.60 -6.15
C PRO A 185 -12.00 -3.31 -6.87
N MET A 186 -10.96 -3.38 -7.70
CA MET A 186 -10.47 -2.25 -8.50
C MET A 186 -10.71 -2.48 -10.00
N PHE A 187 -10.32 -3.65 -10.50
CA PHE A 187 -10.54 -4.02 -11.89
C PHE A 187 -10.71 -5.53 -12.04
N SER A 188 -11.37 -5.94 -13.11
CA SER A 188 -11.62 -7.35 -13.41
C SER A 188 -11.44 -7.64 -14.90
N TYR A 189 -10.91 -8.82 -15.21
CA TYR A 189 -10.74 -9.30 -16.57
C TYR A 189 -11.37 -10.69 -16.73
N ASP A 190 -12.04 -10.91 -17.86
CA ASP A 190 -12.66 -12.18 -18.21
C ASP A 190 -11.85 -12.87 -19.31
N PHE A 191 -11.38 -14.09 -19.04
CA PHE A 191 -10.64 -14.91 -19.99
C PHE A 191 -11.42 -16.18 -20.33
N SER A 192 -11.49 -16.48 -21.62
CA SER A 192 -12.06 -17.71 -22.16
C SER A 192 -11.11 -18.30 -23.19
N LEU A 193 -10.83 -19.60 -23.12
CA LEU A 193 -10.13 -20.29 -24.19
C LEU A 193 -11.00 -20.29 -25.45
N ARG A 194 -10.45 -19.82 -26.57
CA ARG A 194 -11.08 -20.04 -27.88
C ARG A 194 -10.89 -21.52 -28.24
N GLU A 195 -11.95 -22.16 -28.73
CA GLU A 195 -11.89 -23.50 -29.33
C GLU A 195 -10.80 -23.50 -30.42
N GLY A 196 -9.63 -24.09 -30.13
CA GLY A 196 -8.46 -24.06 -31.02
C GLY A 196 -7.10 -23.97 -30.33
N GLN A 197 -7.05 -23.66 -29.03
CA GLN A 197 -5.79 -23.58 -28.25
C GLN A 197 -5.60 -24.69 -27.20
N LYS A 198 -6.35 -25.81 -27.31
CA LYS A 198 -6.00 -27.07 -26.63
C LYS A 198 -4.90 -27.76 -27.45
N ARG A 199 -3.64 -27.57 -27.08
CA ARG A 199 -2.50 -28.38 -27.56
C ARG A 199 -1.65 -28.80 -26.37
#